data_AF-A0A4R5K9T3-F1
#
_entry.id   AF-A0A4R5K9T3-F1
#
_cell.length_a   1.000
_cell.length_b   1.000
_cell.length_c   1.000
_cell.angle_alpha   90.00
_cell.angle_beta   90.00
_cell.angle_gamma   90.00
#
_symmetry.space_group_name_H-M   'P 1'
#
loop_
_entity.id
_entity.type
_entity.pdbx_description
1 polymer ?
#
loop_
_entity_poly.entity_id
_entity_poly.type
_entity_poly.pdbx_seq_one_letter_code
_entity_poly.pdbx_strand_id
1 'polypeptide(L)'
;MNIFTMGSPGVDGGQQAAGEDLPKAMCSRKGCRADATWQLLWNNPRVHTPDRRKVWLSCGEHREWLEDYLQTRGLWKETIPFDSSDNEAAAAGEVR
;
A
#
# COMPACT_ATOMS: atom_id res chain seq x y z
N MET A 1 16.16 -40.73 48.93
CA MET A 1 16.53 -39.31 49.13
C MET A 1 17.49 -38.90 48.03
N ASN A 2 17.01 -38.22 46.98
CA ASN A 2 17.85 -37.31 46.20
C ASN A 2 17.05 -36.00 46.06
N ILE A 3 17.61 -34.99 46.70
CA ILE A 3 17.15 -33.63 46.84
C ILE A 3 17.88 -32.79 45.80
N PHE A 4 17.19 -32.30 44.78
CA PHE A 4 17.70 -31.18 43.99
C PHE A 4 16.61 -30.12 43.83
N THR A 5 16.96 -28.99 44.44
CA THR A 5 16.24 -27.75 44.64
C THR A 5 15.95 -26.98 43.35
N MET A 6 14.78 -26.34 43.37
CA MET A 6 14.32 -25.11 42.71
C MET A 6 15.23 -24.39 41.70
N GLY A 7 14.61 -23.93 40.61
CA GLY A 7 15.16 -22.87 39.76
C GLY A 7 14.28 -22.53 38.56
N SER A 8 13.25 -21.71 38.75
CA SER A 8 12.79 -20.74 37.75
C SER A 8 12.81 -19.39 38.46
N PRO A 9 13.29 -18.29 37.84
CA PRO A 9 12.88 -17.86 36.51
C PRO A 9 14.03 -17.30 35.65
N GLY A 10 14.13 -17.73 34.39
CA GLY A 10 14.94 -17.04 33.38
C GLY A 10 14.00 -16.39 32.37
N VAL A 11 13.62 -15.13 32.59
CA VAL A 11 13.07 -14.31 31.51
C VAL A 11 14.27 -13.87 30.68
N ASP A 12 14.49 -14.52 29.55
CA ASP A 12 15.46 -14.12 28.54
C ASP A 12 14.71 -14.07 27.21
N GLY A 13 14.99 -13.03 26.41
CA GLY A 13 14.19 -12.62 25.26
C GLY A 13 13.49 -11.29 25.57
N GLY A 14 14.18 -10.16 25.52
CA GLY A 14 14.87 -9.74 24.30
C GLY A 14 13.83 -9.13 23.37
N GLN A 15 13.70 -7.80 23.48
CA GLN A 15 13.24 -6.86 22.48
C GLN A 15 12.93 -7.49 21.10
N GLN A 16 11.66 -7.54 20.73
CA GLN A 16 11.22 -7.60 19.33
C GLN A 16 9.94 -6.77 19.21
N ALA A 17 10.12 -5.45 19.12
CA ALA A 17 9.18 -4.64 18.37
C ALA A 17 9.40 -5.02 16.90
N ALA A 18 8.83 -6.15 16.49
CA ALA A 18 8.64 -6.46 15.08
C ALA A 18 7.55 -5.50 14.58
N GLY A 19 7.94 -4.24 14.34
CA GLY A 19 7.25 -3.42 13.38
C GLY A 19 7.53 -4.08 12.04
N GLU A 20 6.57 -4.87 11.58
CA GLU A 20 6.64 -5.60 10.32
C GLU A 20 7.04 -4.63 9.21
N ASP A 21 8.19 -4.88 8.58
CA ASP A 21 8.67 -4.17 7.39
C ASP A 21 7.79 -4.65 6.20
N LEU A 22 6.48 -4.38 6.30
CA LEU A 22 5.57 -4.59 5.19
C LEU A 22 6.02 -3.63 4.08
N PRO A 23 6.16 -4.11 2.83
CA PRO A 23 6.60 -3.25 1.74
C PRO A 23 5.63 -2.09 1.60
N LYS A 24 6.09 -0.89 1.99
CA LYS A 24 5.30 0.34 1.89
C LYS A 24 4.91 0.54 0.44
N ALA A 25 3.62 0.78 0.20
CA ALA A 25 3.12 0.99 -1.15
C ALA A 25 3.81 2.22 -1.77
N MET A 26 4.43 2.04 -2.94
CA MET A 26 5.32 3.03 -3.55
C MET A 26 4.60 3.84 -4.62
N CYS A 27 5.05 5.07 -4.85
CA CYS A 27 4.56 5.89 -5.95
C CYS A 27 4.76 5.20 -7.32
N SER A 28 3.71 5.18 -8.14
CA SER A 28 3.71 4.65 -9.50
C SER A 28 4.50 5.48 -10.51
N ARG A 29 4.97 6.69 -10.13
CA ARG A 29 5.81 7.50 -11.02
C ARG A 29 7.17 6.83 -11.20
N LYS A 30 7.57 6.64 -12.46
CA LYS A 30 8.87 6.03 -12.80
C LYS A 30 10.02 6.78 -12.12
N GLY A 31 10.84 6.05 -11.37
CA GLY A 31 12.00 6.59 -10.66
C GLY A 31 11.68 7.22 -9.31
N CYS A 32 10.40 7.33 -8.93
CA CYS A 32 10.02 7.73 -7.58
C CYS A 32 10.00 6.50 -6.66
N ARG A 33 10.54 6.67 -5.45
CA ARG A 33 10.50 5.64 -4.39
C ARG A 33 9.86 6.17 -3.10
N ALA A 34 9.20 7.33 -3.18
CA ALA A 34 8.50 7.89 -2.04
C ALA A 34 7.25 7.05 -1.72
N ASP A 35 6.87 7.09 -0.44
CA ASP A 35 5.65 6.46 0.05
C ASP A 35 4.43 7.05 -0.63
N ALA A 36 3.53 6.17 -1.07
CA ALA A 36 2.26 6.59 -1.62
C ALA A 36 1.34 7.05 -0.49
N THR A 37 0.71 8.20 -0.70
CA THR A 37 -0.30 8.78 0.20
C THR A 37 -1.63 9.04 -0.51
N TRP A 38 -1.68 8.72 -1.81
CA TRP A 38 -2.85 8.92 -2.65
C TRP A 38 -3.04 7.77 -3.63
N GLN A 39 -4.30 7.47 -3.92
CA GLN A 39 -4.76 6.58 -4.98
C GLN A 39 -5.46 7.39 -6.06
N LEU A 40 -5.07 7.17 -7.31
CA LEU A 40 -5.72 7.72 -8.49
C LEU A 40 -6.45 6.59 -9.20
N LEU A 41 -7.77 6.62 -9.12
CA LEU A 41 -8.65 5.68 -9.80
C LEU A 41 -8.83 6.17 -11.23
N TRP A 42 -8.62 5.27 -12.19
CA TRP A 42 -8.75 5.57 -13.61
C TRP A 42 -9.36 4.41 -14.39
N ASN A 43 -9.98 4.73 -15.52
CA ASN A 43 -10.54 3.76 -16.44
C ASN A 43 -10.27 4.21 -17.89
N ASN A 44 -9.81 3.27 -18.72
CA ASN A 44 -9.74 3.49 -20.16
C ASN A 44 -10.89 2.75 -20.86
N PRO A 45 -12.00 3.45 -21.22
CA PRO A 45 -13.18 2.81 -21.80
C PRO A 45 -12.92 2.23 -23.20
N ARG A 46 -11.80 2.59 -23.83
CA ARG A 46 -11.40 2.04 -25.14
C ARG A 46 -10.85 0.61 -25.04
N VAL A 47 -10.43 0.18 -23.85
CA VAL A 47 -9.76 -1.11 -23.61
C VAL A 47 -10.42 -1.91 -22.50
N HIS A 48 -11.07 -1.23 -21.55
CA HIS A 48 -11.69 -1.85 -20.38
C HIS A 48 -13.20 -1.54 -20.35
N THR A 49 -13.97 -2.48 -19.81
CA THR A 49 -15.36 -2.24 -19.46
C THR A 49 -15.44 -1.13 -18.39
N PRO A 50 -16.56 -0.37 -18.30
CA PRO A 50 -16.70 0.72 -17.32
C PRO A 50 -16.58 0.25 -15.87
N ASP A 51 -16.81 -1.05 -15.65
CA ASP A 51 -16.71 -1.72 -14.36
C ASP A 51 -15.26 -1.93 -13.88
N ARG A 52 -14.31 -2.16 -14.79
CA ARG A 52 -12.90 -2.34 -14.42
C ARG A 52 -12.18 -1.00 -14.23
N ARG A 53 -11.87 -0.67 -12.98
CA ARG A 53 -11.04 0.49 -12.61
C ARG A 53 -9.64 0.02 -12.23
N LYS A 54 -8.65 0.79 -12.66
CA LYS A 54 -7.26 0.61 -12.23
C LYS A 54 -6.91 1.68 -11.22
N VAL A 55 -5.95 1.37 -10.37
CA VAL A 55 -5.45 2.26 -9.32
C VAL A 55 -3.98 2.55 -9.60
N TRP A 56 -3.61 3.82 -9.60
CA TRP A 56 -2.22 4.27 -9.54
C TRP A 56 -1.96 4.92 -8.18
N LEU A 57 -0.82 4.61 -7.60
CA LEU A 57 -0.40 5.16 -6.33
C LEU A 57 0.47 6.40 -6.55
N SER A 58 0.31 7.43 -5.73
CA SER A 58 1.15 8.62 -5.78
C SER A 58 1.53 9.15 -4.42
N CYS A 59 2.74 9.71 -4.34
CA CYS A 59 3.14 10.57 -3.24
C CYS A 59 2.58 11.98 -3.44
N GLY A 60 2.61 12.80 -2.38
CA GLY A 60 2.11 14.18 -2.43
C GLY A 60 2.72 15.03 -3.55
N GLU A 61 4.00 14.86 -3.85
CA GLU A 61 4.69 15.57 -4.94
C GLU A 61 4.18 15.23 -6.34
N HIS A 62 3.75 13.99 -6.56
CA HIS A 62 3.45 13.48 -7.90
C HIS A 62 1.96 13.32 -8.19
N ARG A 63 1.11 13.49 -7.18
CA ARG A 63 -0.34 13.42 -7.28
C ARG A 63 -0.88 14.32 -8.40
N GLU A 64 -0.56 15.60 -8.35
CA GLU A 64 -1.10 16.60 -9.28
C GLU A 64 -0.71 16.30 -10.73
N TRP A 65 0.55 15.92 -10.96
CA TRP A 65 1.03 15.58 -12.30
C TRP A 65 0.36 14.32 -12.87
N LEU A 66 0.18 13.28 -12.06
CA LEU A 66 -0.51 12.05 -12.49
C LEU A 66 -1.99 12.30 -12.73
N GLU A 67 -2.61 13.13 -11.91
CA GLU A 67 -4.01 13.51 -12.03
C GLU A 67 -4.26 14.28 -13.32
N ASP A 68 -3.49 15.34 -13.59
CA ASP A 68 -3.55 16.12 -14.82
C ASP A 68 -3.36 15.24 -16.07
N TYR A 69 -2.37 14.34 -16.04
CA TYR A 69 -2.12 13.39 -17.12
C TYR A 69 -3.34 12.51 -17.43
N LEU A 70 -4.04 12.04 -16.39
CA LEU A 70 -5.25 11.22 -16.54
C LEU A 70 -6.46 12.07 -16.98
N GLN A 71 -6.61 13.29 -16.44
CA GLN A 71 -7.69 14.21 -16.78
C GLN A 71 -7.62 14.65 -18.24
N THR A 72 -6.45 15.06 -18.71
CA THR A 72 -6.22 15.50 -20.10
C THR A 72 -6.56 14.41 -21.12
N ARG A 73 -6.50 13.14 -20.71
CA ARG A 73 -6.84 11.98 -21.56
C ARG A 73 -8.25 11.45 -21.35
N GLY A 74 -9.03 12.06 -20.45
CA GLY A 74 -10.38 11.59 -20.10
C GLY A 74 -10.41 10.22 -19.40
N LEU A 75 -9.29 9.83 -18.77
CA LEU A 75 -9.14 8.53 -18.09
C LEU A 75 -9.40 8.64 -16.58
N TRP A 76 -9.25 9.85 -16.04
CA TRP A 76 -9.41 10.10 -14.61
C TRP A 76 -10.83 9.81 -14.13
N LYS A 77 -10.94 9.22 -12.94
CA LYS A 77 -12.22 8.99 -12.26
C LYS A 77 -12.26 9.69 -10.91
N GLU A 78 -11.27 9.42 -10.08
CA GLU A 78 -11.27 9.90 -8.71
C GLU A 78 -9.85 9.88 -8.13
N THR A 79 -9.58 10.78 -7.20
CA THR A 79 -8.36 10.79 -6.39
C THR A 79 -8.76 10.72 -4.92
N ILE A 80 -8.30 9.68 -4.23
CA ILE A 80 -8.60 9.46 -2.81
C ILE A 80 -7.32 9.37 -1.99
N PRO A 81 -7.33 9.79 -0.71
CA PRO A 81 -6.22 9.55 0.19
C PRO A 81 -5.98 8.04 0.35
N PHE A 82 -4.71 7.66 0.48
CA PHE A 82 -4.29 6.28 0.67
C PHE A 82 -3.39 6.23 1.90
N ASP A 83 -3.69 5.27 2.77
CA ASP A 83 -2.84 4.92 3.87
C ASP A 83 -2.06 3.65 3.52
N SER A 84 -0.78 3.59 3.83
CA SER A 84 0.04 2.40 3.53
C SER A 84 -0.45 1.12 4.19
N SER A 85 -1.29 1.22 5.23
CA SER A 85 -1.97 0.08 5.87
C SER A 85 -3.07 -0.52 5.00
N ASP A 86 -3.54 0.21 3.98
CA ASP A 86 -4.62 -0.18 3.05
C ASP A 86 -4.11 -1.01 1.85
N ASN A 87 -2.79 -1.30 1.79
CA ASN A 87 -2.13 -2.02 0.69
C ASN A 87 -2.71 -3.42 0.43
N GLU A 88 -3.40 -4.02 1.41
CA GLU A 88 -4.06 -5.32 1.27
C GLU A 88 -5.31 -5.27 0.37
N ALA A 89 -5.94 -4.10 0.20
CA ALA A 89 -7.15 -3.92 -0.59
C ALA A 89 -6.88 -3.59 -2.08
N ALA A 90 -5.79 -2.87 -2.39
CA ALA A 90 -5.51 -2.41 -3.76
C ALA A 90 -5.03 -3.52 -4.71
N ALA A 91 -4.50 -4.62 -4.18
CA ALA A 91 -4.10 -5.80 -4.95
C ALA A 91 -5.28 -6.74 -5.26
N ALA A 92 -6.41 -6.60 -4.57
CA ALA A 92 -7.60 -7.42 -4.74
C ALA A 92 -8.48 -6.93 -5.92
N GLY A 93 -7.88 -6.82 -7.11
CA GLY A 93 -8.61 -6.74 -8.38
C GLY A 93 -9.23 -8.08 -8.79
N GLU A 94 -9.74 -8.87 -7.84
CA GLU A 94 -10.50 -10.10 -8.08
C GLU A 94 -11.60 -10.23 -7.02
N VAL A 95 -12.74 -9.59 -7.28
CA VAL A 95 -14.02 -9.98 -6.67
C VAL A 95 -14.58 -11.11 -7.52
N ARG A 96 -14.80 -12.25 -6.89
CA ARG A 96 -15.39 -13.47 -7.45
C ARG A 96 -16.69 -13.23 -8.21
#